data_AF-A0A969CBQ5-F1
#
_entry.id   AF-A0A969CBQ5-F1
#
_cell.length_a   1.000
_cell.length_b   1.000
_cell.length_c   1.000
_cell.angle_alpha   90.00
_cell.angle_beta   90.00
_cell.angle_gamma   90.00
#
_symmetry.space_group_name_H-M   'P 1'
#
loop_
_entity.id
_entity.type
_entity.pdbx_description
1 polymer ?
#
loop_
_entity_poly.entity_id
_entity_poly.type
_entity_poly.pdbx_seq_one_letter_code
_entity_poly.pdbx_strand_id
1 'polypeptide(L)'
;MPADAVKLSNKSRLPASSLLPRIAIYSVFVAGTIASFYDFKLNSIALSKATESSEAKQQIALINKLQQADYTEQGRFSDSLEKLGVAKQSNNYHYEILSSTGPVQTLQNQRETAQFESTIAIARSHNSYGKSYIGAVFTFKEDGRNIVKTLTAICESDRNEVNLIPPTFDGSEIHCPPRTTMLSDKNNFDNLRSP
;
A
#
# COMPACT_ATOMS: atom_id res chain seq x y z
N MET A 1 24.28 58.71 -74.72
CA MET A 1 23.85 58.88 -73.31
C MET A 1 22.40 59.35 -73.35
N PRO A 2 21.44 58.58 -72.84
CA PRO A 2 21.12 58.58 -71.41
C PRO A 2 20.79 57.20 -70.81
N ALA A 3 20.47 57.27 -69.52
CA ALA A 3 20.37 56.26 -68.48
C ALA A 3 19.13 55.34 -68.51
N ASP A 4 19.35 54.16 -67.92
CA ASP A 4 18.55 53.42 -66.93
C ASP A 4 17.01 53.38 -66.99
N ALA A 5 16.48 52.17 -66.79
CA ALA A 5 15.42 51.94 -65.81
C ALA A 5 15.35 50.46 -65.38
N VAL A 6 15.73 50.20 -64.13
CA VAL A 6 15.57 48.93 -63.40
C VAL A 6 14.10 48.77 -62.98
N LYS A 7 13.54 47.58 -63.24
CA LYS A 7 12.15 47.21 -62.91
C LYS A 7 12.10 46.53 -61.54
N LEU A 8 11.48 47.17 -60.55
CA LEU A 8 11.32 46.63 -59.19
C LEU A 8 10.01 45.84 -59.04
N SER A 9 10.16 44.63 -58.48
CA SER A 9 9.12 43.64 -58.19
C SER A 9 8.27 44.03 -56.98
N ASN A 10 6.96 44.11 -57.17
CA ASN A 10 5.99 44.38 -56.10
C ASN A 10 5.75 43.11 -55.25
N LYS A 11 6.01 43.21 -53.95
CA LYS A 11 5.81 42.15 -52.95
C LYS A 11 4.52 42.44 -52.17
N SER A 12 3.52 41.59 -52.34
CA SER A 12 2.20 41.70 -51.70
C SER A 12 2.29 41.58 -50.18
N ARG A 13 1.93 42.63 -49.44
CA ARG A 13 1.76 42.61 -47.98
C ARG A 13 0.31 42.25 -47.66
N LEU A 14 0.08 41.06 -47.10
CA LEU A 14 -1.20 40.70 -46.51
C LEU A 14 -1.36 41.40 -45.15
N PRO A 15 -2.54 41.98 -44.84
CA PRO A 15 -2.77 42.75 -43.62
C PRO A 15 -2.87 41.83 -42.39
N ALA A 16 -1.99 42.04 -41.42
CA ALA A 16 -1.88 41.26 -40.18
C ALA A 16 -3.08 41.40 -39.21
N SER A 17 -4.07 42.24 -39.52
CA SER A 17 -5.19 42.56 -38.62
C SER A 17 -6.31 41.51 -38.59
N SER A 18 -6.32 40.53 -39.50
CA SER A 18 -7.38 39.50 -39.59
C SER A 18 -7.04 38.17 -38.91
N LEU A 19 -5.82 37.99 -38.40
CA LEU A 19 -5.35 36.70 -37.86
C LEU A 19 -5.65 36.51 -36.37
N LEU A 20 -5.68 37.61 -35.59
CA LEU A 20 -5.91 37.57 -34.14
C LEU A 20 -7.27 36.99 -33.70
N PRO A 21 -8.43 37.34 -34.32
CA PRO A 21 -9.70 36.77 -33.88
C PRO A 21 -9.83 35.27 -34.19
N ARG A 22 -9.16 34.79 -35.24
CA ARG A 22 -9.20 33.36 -35.60
C ARG A 22 -8.40 32.51 -34.61
N ILE A 23 -7.25 33.00 -34.14
CA ILE A 23 -6.44 32.30 -33.14
C ILE A 23 -7.19 32.21 -31.81
N ALA A 24 -7.93 33.25 -31.41
CA ALA A 24 -8.74 33.25 -30.20
C ALA A 24 -9.90 32.24 -30.22
N ILE A 25 -10.49 31.96 -31.39
CA ILE A 25 -11.57 30.97 -31.52
C ILE A 25 -11.01 29.53 -31.42
N TYR A 26 -9.85 29.27 -32.04
CA TYR A 26 -9.24 27.94 -31.97
C TYR A 26 -8.70 27.59 -30.57
N SER A 27 -8.24 28.56 -29.78
CA SER A 27 -7.73 28.29 -28.43
C SER A 27 -8.84 27.84 -27.46
N VAL A 28 -10.05 28.38 -27.57
CA VAL A 28 -11.19 28.01 -26.71
C VAL A 28 -11.66 26.58 -26.99
N PHE A 29 -11.69 26.15 -28.26
CA PHE A 29 -12.06 24.78 -28.64
C PHE A 29 -11.02 23.74 -28.18
N VAL A 30 -9.72 24.06 -28.28
CA VAL A 30 -8.66 23.14 -27.83
C VAL A 30 -8.66 23.02 -26.31
N ALA A 31 -8.79 24.12 -25.57
CA ALA A 31 -8.87 24.06 -24.10
C ALA A 31 -10.14 23.32 -23.62
N GLY A 32 -11.28 23.53 -24.28
CA GLY A 32 -12.54 22.86 -23.95
C GLY A 32 -12.48 21.34 -24.16
N THR A 33 -11.90 20.89 -25.29
CA THR A 33 -11.72 19.46 -25.56
C THR A 33 -10.76 18.81 -24.57
N ILE A 34 -9.61 19.44 -24.29
CA ILE A 34 -8.66 18.94 -23.29
C ILE A 34 -9.32 18.83 -21.90
N ALA A 35 -10.07 19.86 -21.47
CA ALA A 35 -10.79 19.83 -20.19
C ALA A 35 -11.91 18.77 -20.13
N SER A 36 -12.49 18.40 -21.28
CA SER A 36 -13.51 17.33 -21.38
C SER A 36 -12.89 15.94 -21.18
N PHE A 37 -11.62 15.75 -21.55
CA PHE A 37 -10.89 14.49 -21.36
C PHE A 37 -10.22 14.39 -19.99
N TYR A 38 -9.97 15.51 -19.30
CA TYR A 38 -9.64 15.53 -17.89
C TYR A 38 -10.91 15.38 -17.05
N ASP A 39 -11.49 14.18 -17.09
CA ASP A 39 -12.60 13.79 -16.25
C ASP A 39 -12.14 13.80 -14.77
N PHE A 40 -12.27 14.97 -14.14
CA PHE A 40 -11.89 15.27 -12.76
C PHE A 40 -12.51 14.29 -11.75
N LYS A 41 -13.59 13.61 -12.13
CA LYS A 41 -14.23 12.57 -11.30
C LYS A 41 -13.47 11.25 -11.26
N LEU A 42 -12.72 10.87 -12.30
CA LEU A 42 -11.95 9.63 -12.28
C LEU A 42 -10.71 9.76 -11.38
N ASN A 43 -10.06 10.92 -11.36
CA ASN A 43 -8.91 11.17 -10.50
C ASN A 43 -9.30 11.25 -9.01
N SER A 44 -10.45 11.85 -8.67
CA SER A 44 -10.90 11.94 -7.29
C SER A 44 -11.29 10.58 -6.68
N ILE A 45 -11.93 9.71 -7.46
CA ILE A 45 -12.30 8.34 -7.03
C ILE A 45 -11.08 7.42 -6.91
N ALA A 46 -10.11 7.54 -7.83
CA ALA A 46 -8.87 6.78 -7.74
C ALA A 46 -8.03 7.22 -6.53
N LEU A 47 -7.95 8.53 -6.28
CA LEU A 47 -7.22 9.11 -5.16
C LEU A 47 -7.85 8.72 -3.81
N SER A 48 -9.17 8.75 -3.68
CA SER A 48 -9.83 8.37 -2.42
C SER A 48 -9.60 6.89 -2.09
N LYS A 49 -9.74 5.99 -3.08
CA LYS A 49 -9.47 4.54 -2.90
C LYS A 49 -8.01 4.25 -2.54
N ALA A 50 -7.07 4.96 -3.19
CA ALA A 50 -5.65 4.84 -2.86
C ALA A 50 -5.36 5.29 -1.41
N THR A 51 -6.01 6.38 -0.97
CA THR A 51 -5.85 6.94 0.38
C THR A 51 -6.43 6.02 1.46
N GLU A 52 -7.63 5.48 1.24
CA GLU A 52 -8.25 4.48 2.14
C GLU A 52 -7.38 3.22 2.24
N SER A 53 -6.81 2.76 1.14
CA SER A 53 -5.90 1.60 1.15
C SER A 53 -4.61 1.87 1.93
N SER A 54 -4.10 3.11 1.89
CA SER A 54 -2.89 3.52 2.59
C SER A 54 -3.10 3.60 4.10
N GLU A 55 -4.27 4.07 4.54
CA GLU A 55 -4.65 4.15 5.96
C GLU A 55 -4.56 2.78 6.63
N ALA A 56 -5.26 1.78 6.07
CA ALA A 56 -5.27 0.44 6.64
C ALA A 56 -3.90 -0.25 6.64
N LYS A 57 -3.08 -0.04 5.59
CA LYS A 57 -1.70 -0.54 5.53
C LYS A 57 -0.85 0.04 6.66
N GLN A 58 -0.90 1.37 6.83
CA GLN A 58 -0.15 2.05 7.88
C GLN A 58 -0.60 1.59 9.27
N GLN A 59 -1.91 1.42 9.46
CA GLN A 59 -2.45 0.96 10.74
C GLN A 59 -2.04 -0.48 11.05
N ILE A 60 -2.07 -1.38 10.08
CA ILE A 60 -1.61 -2.77 10.26
C ILE A 60 -0.10 -2.83 10.51
N ALA A 61 0.70 -2.03 9.80
CA ALA A 61 2.13 -1.92 10.06
C ALA A 61 2.42 -1.42 11.48
N LEU A 62 1.66 -0.44 11.96
CA LEU A 62 1.72 0.04 13.33
C LEU A 62 1.37 -1.06 14.34
N ILE A 63 0.28 -1.80 14.11
CA ILE A 63 -0.13 -2.91 14.99
C ILE A 63 0.98 -3.97 15.04
N ASN A 64 1.56 -4.36 13.90
CA ASN A 64 2.67 -5.32 13.86
C ASN A 64 3.87 -4.83 14.68
N LYS A 65 4.26 -3.56 14.52
CA LYS A 65 5.37 -2.96 15.28
C LYS A 65 5.09 -2.94 16.78
N LEU A 66 3.87 -2.60 17.18
CA LEU A 66 3.47 -2.59 18.59
C LEU A 66 3.45 -4.00 19.17
N GLN A 67 3.02 -5.00 18.40
CA GLN A 67 3.07 -6.40 18.81
C GLN A 67 4.51 -6.90 18.99
N GLN A 68 5.44 -6.51 18.12
CA GLN A 68 6.87 -6.83 18.30
C GLN A 68 7.45 -6.19 19.58
N ALA A 69 7.10 -4.94 19.84
CA ALA A 69 7.52 -4.25 21.06
C ALA A 69 6.92 -4.92 22.32
N ASP A 70 5.62 -5.21 22.30
CA ASP A 70 4.91 -5.85 23.41
C ASP A 70 5.48 -7.25 23.71
N TYR A 71 5.80 -8.04 22.67
CA TYR A 71 6.46 -9.33 22.85
C TYR A 71 7.87 -9.18 23.45
N THR A 72 8.61 -8.15 23.05
CA THR A 72 9.95 -7.87 23.60
C THR A 72 9.88 -7.49 25.08
N GLU A 73 8.84 -6.75 25.49
CA GLU A 73 8.68 -6.26 26.86
C GLU A 73 8.03 -7.31 27.79
N GLN A 74 7.01 -8.02 27.32
CA GLN A 74 6.19 -8.92 28.12
C GLN A 74 6.47 -10.41 27.87
N GLY A 75 7.21 -10.76 26.82
CA GLY A 75 7.44 -12.15 26.41
C GLY A 75 6.22 -12.84 25.82
N ARG A 76 5.19 -12.07 25.43
CA ARG A 76 3.95 -12.57 24.79
C ARG A 76 3.34 -11.47 23.93
N PHE A 77 2.55 -11.85 22.94
CA PHE A 77 1.78 -10.89 22.16
C PHE A 77 0.58 -10.35 22.94
N SER A 78 0.18 -9.14 22.60
CA SER A 78 -1.04 -8.52 23.09
C SER A 78 -2.26 -9.18 22.44
N ASP A 79 -3.30 -9.39 23.23
CA ASP A 79 -4.58 -9.96 22.83
C ASP A 79 -5.63 -8.90 22.46
N SER A 80 -5.34 -7.59 22.65
CA SER A 80 -6.30 -6.53 22.39
C SER A 80 -5.66 -5.25 21.85
N LEU A 81 -6.38 -4.58 20.94
CA LEU A 81 -5.94 -3.30 20.38
C LEU A 81 -5.89 -2.19 21.43
N GLU A 82 -6.73 -2.28 22.47
CA GLU A 82 -6.76 -1.30 23.57
C GLU A 82 -5.47 -1.32 24.38
N LYS A 83 -4.91 -2.51 24.66
CA LYS A 83 -3.61 -2.65 25.35
C LYS A 83 -2.47 -2.07 24.52
N LEU A 84 -2.58 -2.13 23.19
CA LEU A 84 -1.63 -1.52 22.26
C LEU A 84 -1.87 -0.01 22.05
N GLY A 85 -2.93 0.57 22.61
CA GLY A 85 -3.29 1.98 22.40
C GLY A 85 -3.80 2.27 20.98
N VAL A 86 -4.36 1.27 20.30
CA VAL A 86 -4.87 1.35 18.92
C VAL A 86 -6.41 1.33 18.90
N ALA A 87 -6.99 2.20 18.08
CA ALA A 87 -8.44 2.22 17.87
C ALA A 87 -8.91 0.99 17.07
N LYS A 88 -10.03 0.38 17.50
CA LYS A 88 -10.68 -0.76 16.83
C LYS A 88 -11.38 -0.39 15.51
N GLN A 89 -11.63 0.88 15.28
CA GLN A 89 -12.41 1.32 14.12
C GLN A 89 -11.92 2.68 13.61
N SER A 90 -11.98 2.82 12.30
CA SER A 90 -11.80 4.06 11.56
C SER A 90 -13.04 4.32 10.70
N ASN A 91 -13.03 5.39 9.91
CA ASN A 91 -14.14 5.65 8.98
C ASN A 91 -14.31 4.52 7.95
N ASN A 92 -13.21 3.88 7.55
CA ASN A 92 -13.18 2.98 6.39
C ASN A 92 -12.92 1.51 6.75
N TYR A 93 -12.42 1.24 7.96
CA TYR A 93 -11.99 -0.09 8.39
C TYR A 93 -12.34 -0.40 9.83
N HIS A 94 -12.58 -1.69 10.06
CA HIS A 94 -12.62 -2.31 11.37
C HIS A 94 -11.35 -3.15 11.58
N TYR A 95 -10.69 -2.94 12.70
CA TYR A 95 -9.45 -3.60 13.09
C TYR A 95 -9.70 -4.58 14.23
N GLU A 96 -9.09 -5.76 14.13
CA GLU A 96 -9.22 -6.82 15.12
C GLU A 96 -7.91 -7.60 15.26
N ILE A 97 -7.60 -8.09 16.45
CA ILE A 97 -6.59 -9.11 16.68
C ILE A 97 -7.33 -10.43 16.87
N LEU A 98 -7.06 -11.42 16.01
CA LEU A 98 -7.82 -12.68 16.02
C LEU A 98 -7.50 -13.58 17.20
N SER A 99 -6.23 -13.62 17.60
CA SER A 99 -5.70 -14.17 18.86
C SER A 99 -4.19 -14.33 18.70
N SER A 100 -3.46 -14.23 19.81
CA SER A 100 -2.12 -14.79 19.90
C SER A 100 -2.25 -16.30 19.84
N THR A 101 -1.88 -16.90 18.71
CA THR A 101 -1.79 -18.36 18.62
C THR A 101 -0.56 -18.79 19.40
N GLY A 102 -0.80 -19.62 20.42
CA GLY A 102 0.23 -20.39 21.09
C GLY A 102 1.06 -21.20 20.10
N PRO A 103 2.04 -21.97 20.59
CA PRO A 103 3.16 -22.37 19.75
C PRO A 103 2.65 -23.23 18.56
N VAL A 104 2.95 -22.79 17.34
CA VAL A 104 2.48 -23.39 16.08
C VAL A 104 3.53 -24.39 15.58
N GLN A 105 3.11 -25.57 15.11
CA GLN A 105 4.04 -26.56 14.55
C GLN A 105 4.37 -26.22 13.09
N THR A 106 5.65 -26.29 12.69
CA THR A 106 6.00 -26.19 11.27
C THR A 106 5.56 -27.45 10.52
N LEU A 107 5.31 -27.31 9.21
CA LEU A 107 5.04 -28.45 8.33
C LEU A 107 6.17 -29.50 8.36
N GLN A 108 7.42 -29.07 8.55
CA GLN A 108 8.56 -29.99 8.63
C GLN A 108 8.73 -30.70 9.98
N ASN A 109 8.21 -30.17 11.10
CA ASN A 109 8.59 -30.68 12.42
C ASN A 109 7.42 -30.80 13.42
N GLN A 110 6.50 -31.73 13.14
CA GLN A 110 5.32 -32.01 13.98
C GLN A 110 5.62 -32.61 15.38
N ARG A 111 6.88 -32.97 15.67
CA ARG A 111 7.27 -33.66 16.93
C ARG A 111 8.03 -32.80 17.94
N GLU A 112 8.43 -31.59 17.59
CA GLU A 112 9.13 -30.69 18.51
C GLU A 112 8.16 -29.72 19.20
N THR A 113 8.47 -29.34 20.45
CA THR A 113 7.82 -28.23 21.15
C THR A 113 7.80 -27.03 20.22
N ALA A 114 6.61 -26.53 19.92
CA ALA A 114 6.47 -25.60 18.83
C ALA A 114 7.35 -24.35 19.04
N GLN A 115 8.15 -24.07 18.01
CA GLN A 115 9.31 -23.18 18.10
C GLN A 115 8.95 -21.70 17.91
N PHE A 116 7.68 -21.42 17.61
CA PHE A 116 7.24 -20.09 17.25
C PHE A 116 5.84 -19.77 17.74
N GLU A 117 5.66 -18.54 18.22
CA GLU A 117 4.35 -17.96 18.53
C GLU A 117 3.97 -17.00 17.41
N SER A 118 2.68 -16.72 17.26
CA SER A 118 2.24 -15.71 16.30
C SER A 118 1.02 -14.95 16.76
N THR A 119 0.88 -13.73 16.25
CA THR A 119 -0.32 -12.92 16.40
C THR A 119 -0.74 -12.37 15.05
N ILE A 120 -2.05 -12.25 14.87
CA ILE A 120 -2.66 -11.88 13.60
C ILE A 120 -3.60 -10.72 13.83
N ALA A 121 -3.36 -9.63 13.11
CA ALA A 121 -4.24 -8.49 13.02
C ALA A 121 -4.96 -8.48 11.67
N ILE A 122 -6.22 -8.08 11.66
CA ILE A 122 -7.00 -7.94 10.43
C ILE A 122 -7.55 -6.52 10.36
N ALA A 123 -7.49 -5.94 9.17
CA ALA A 123 -8.25 -4.75 8.80
C ALA A 123 -9.31 -5.15 7.75
N ARG A 124 -10.59 -5.12 8.14
CA ARG A 124 -11.72 -5.37 7.25
C ARG A 124 -12.28 -4.04 6.76
N SER A 125 -12.47 -3.89 5.46
CA SER A 125 -13.07 -2.68 4.92
C SER A 125 -14.56 -2.61 5.29
N HIS A 126 -15.07 -1.41 5.54
CA HIS A 126 -16.51 -1.18 5.60
C HIS A 126 -17.16 -1.27 4.21
N ASN A 127 -16.38 -1.10 3.15
CA ASN A 127 -16.84 -1.23 1.77
C ASN A 127 -16.76 -2.69 1.31
N SER A 128 -17.85 -3.23 0.76
CA SER A 128 -17.88 -4.60 0.22
C SER A 128 -16.89 -4.84 -0.92
N TYR A 129 -16.52 -3.77 -1.64
CA TYR A 129 -15.51 -3.78 -2.70
C TYR A 129 -14.15 -3.23 -2.23
N GLY A 130 -14.02 -2.93 -0.95
CA GLY A 130 -12.78 -2.45 -0.35
C GLY A 130 -11.77 -3.58 -0.17
N LYS A 131 -10.49 -3.23 -0.27
CA LYS A 131 -9.40 -4.15 0.05
C LYS A 131 -9.38 -4.42 1.55
N SER A 132 -8.89 -5.58 1.94
CA SER A 132 -8.68 -5.92 3.35
C SER A 132 -7.27 -6.41 3.57
N TYR A 133 -6.81 -6.31 4.81
CA TYR A 133 -5.41 -6.56 5.14
C TYR A 133 -5.28 -7.52 6.31
N ILE A 134 -4.27 -8.37 6.24
CA ILE A 134 -3.84 -9.24 7.34
C ILE A 134 -2.42 -8.82 7.70
N GLY A 135 -2.21 -8.39 8.94
CA GLY A 135 -0.89 -8.30 9.54
C GLY A 135 -0.59 -9.58 10.31
N ALA A 136 0.60 -10.13 10.16
CA ALA A 136 1.06 -11.22 11.00
C ALA A 136 2.44 -10.89 11.57
N VAL A 137 2.63 -11.27 12.83
CA VAL A 137 3.92 -11.25 13.51
C VAL A 137 4.19 -12.65 14.02
N PHE A 138 5.37 -13.17 13.69
CA PHE A 138 5.86 -14.46 14.15
C PHE A 138 7.10 -14.22 15.01
N THR A 139 7.20 -14.91 16.13
CA THR A 139 8.42 -14.99 16.95
C THR A 139 8.98 -16.38 16.88
N PHE A 140 10.30 -16.54 16.76
CA PHE A 140 10.93 -17.86 16.80
C PHE A 140 12.29 -17.78 17.47
N LYS A 141 12.74 -18.89 18.05
CA LYS A 141 14.08 -18.99 18.63
C LYS A 141 15.07 -19.42 17.56
N GLU A 142 16.22 -18.76 17.52
CA GLU A 142 17.31 -19.19 16.65
C GLU A 142 18.02 -20.40 17.27
N ASP A 143 18.31 -21.43 16.47
CA ASP A 143 18.92 -22.67 16.93
C ASP A 143 20.17 -22.42 17.79
N GLY A 144 20.18 -23.01 18.98
CA GLY A 144 21.31 -22.94 19.91
C GLY A 144 21.49 -21.60 20.63
N ARG A 145 20.60 -20.61 20.43
CA ARG A 145 20.63 -19.32 21.13
C ARG A 145 19.28 -19.02 21.77
N ASN A 146 19.28 -18.51 23.01
CA ASN A 146 18.07 -17.99 23.65
C ASN A 146 17.63 -16.63 23.07
N ILE A 147 17.90 -16.39 21.79
CA ILE A 147 17.57 -15.14 21.10
C ILE A 147 16.26 -15.38 20.36
N VAL A 148 15.24 -14.60 20.71
CA VAL A 148 13.97 -14.58 20.00
C VAL A 148 14.07 -13.57 18.86
N LYS A 149 13.83 -14.02 17.63
CA LYS A 149 13.68 -13.16 16.46
C LYS A 149 12.20 -12.96 16.15
N THR A 150 11.89 -11.83 15.54
CA THR A 150 10.53 -11.52 15.05
C THR A 150 10.55 -11.36 13.54
N LEU A 151 9.53 -11.87 12.86
CA LEU A 151 9.25 -11.62 11.46
C LEU A 151 7.84 -11.08 11.30
N THR A 152 7.65 -10.19 10.35
CA THR A 152 6.36 -9.55 10.08
C THR A 152 6.00 -9.68 8.62
N ALA A 153 4.70 -9.77 8.35
CA ALA A 153 4.15 -9.71 7.01
C ALA A 153 2.84 -8.93 6.99
N ILE A 154 2.54 -8.34 5.85
CA ILE A 154 1.24 -7.76 5.53
C ILE A 154 0.74 -8.41 4.26
N CYS A 155 -0.44 -9.03 4.31
CA CYS A 155 -1.12 -9.63 3.17
C CYS A 155 -2.31 -8.74 2.78
N GLU A 156 -2.45 -8.45 1.49
CA GLU A 156 -3.57 -7.68 0.93
C GLU A 156 -4.54 -8.62 0.21
N SER A 157 -5.83 -8.46 0.48
CA SER A 157 -6.93 -9.10 -0.23
C SER A 157 -7.65 -8.07 -1.09
N ASP A 158 -7.93 -8.41 -2.35
CA ASP A 158 -8.77 -7.59 -3.25
C ASP A 158 -10.27 -7.65 -2.91
N ARG A 159 -10.65 -8.43 -1.89
CA ARG A 159 -12.03 -8.55 -1.41
C ARG A 159 -12.12 -8.30 0.08
N ASN A 160 -13.28 -7.81 0.50
CA ASN A 160 -13.61 -7.63 1.91
C ASN A 160 -13.73 -8.98 2.67
N GLU A 161 -13.85 -10.08 1.93
CA GLU A 161 -13.80 -11.43 2.46
C GLU A 161 -12.34 -11.85 2.68
N VAL A 162 -11.77 -11.40 3.79
CA VAL A 162 -10.59 -12.08 4.33
C VAL A 162 -11.09 -13.41 4.89
N ASN A 163 -10.94 -14.48 4.11
CA ASN A 163 -11.01 -15.81 4.68
C ASN A 163 -10.05 -15.84 5.86
N LEU A 164 -10.55 -16.20 7.04
CA LEU A 164 -9.83 -16.23 8.33
C LEU A 164 -8.66 -17.23 8.37
N ILE A 165 -8.21 -17.69 7.21
CA ILE A 165 -7.04 -18.54 7.08
C ILE A 165 -5.84 -17.69 7.49
N PRO A 166 -5.15 -18.04 8.60
CA PRO A 166 -3.99 -17.30 9.05
C PRO A 166 -2.84 -17.46 8.06
N PRO A 167 -1.95 -16.47 7.91
CA PRO A 167 -0.66 -16.67 7.26
C PRO A 167 0.11 -17.80 7.96
N THR A 168 0.95 -18.50 7.21
CA THR A 168 1.75 -19.61 7.73
C THR A 168 3.24 -19.28 7.69
N PHE A 169 4.03 -19.82 8.61
CA PHE A 169 5.48 -19.67 8.63
C PHE A 169 6.13 -21.04 8.48
N ASP A 170 7.08 -21.18 7.55
CA ASP A 170 7.77 -22.45 7.28
C ASP A 170 9.12 -22.59 8.01
N GLY A 171 9.49 -21.60 8.84
CA GLY A 171 10.81 -21.51 9.47
C GLY A 171 11.76 -20.52 8.79
N SER A 172 11.43 -20.08 7.57
CA SER A 172 12.24 -19.14 6.79
C SER A 172 11.45 -17.94 6.27
N GLU A 173 10.23 -18.17 5.78
CA GLU A 173 9.40 -17.15 5.15
C GLU A 173 7.94 -17.26 5.61
N ILE A 174 7.26 -16.10 5.63
CA ILE A 174 5.83 -16.02 5.91
C ILE A 174 5.07 -16.12 4.59
N HIS A 175 4.17 -17.09 4.51
CA HIS A 175 3.30 -17.33 3.37
C HIS A 175 1.91 -16.75 3.63
N CYS A 176 1.51 -15.82 2.76
CA CYS A 176 0.18 -15.24 2.79
C CYS A 176 -0.89 -16.26 2.32
N PRO A 177 -2.13 -16.19 2.85
CA PRO A 177 -3.21 -17.09 2.44
C PRO A 177 -3.53 -17.00 0.93
N PRO A 178 -4.14 -18.06 0.35
CA PRO A 178 -4.58 -18.02 -1.03
C PRO A 178 -5.49 -16.82 -1.32
N ARG A 179 -5.32 -16.23 -2.52
CA ARG A 179 -6.04 -15.00 -2.97
C ARG A 179 -5.67 -13.72 -2.21
N THR A 180 -4.56 -13.74 -1.48
CA THR A 180 -3.95 -12.53 -0.95
C THR A 180 -2.56 -12.33 -1.56
N THR A 181 -2.11 -11.08 -1.60
CA THR A 181 -0.79 -10.70 -2.12
C THR A 181 0.05 -10.20 -0.96
N MET A 182 1.27 -10.73 -0.82
CA MET A 182 2.22 -10.23 0.17
C MET A 182 2.68 -8.82 -0.21
N LEU A 183 2.46 -7.87 0.70
CA LEU A 183 3.03 -6.54 0.66
C LEU A 183 4.28 -6.58 1.55
N SER A 184 5.42 -7.00 0.98
CA SER A 184 6.66 -7.02 1.76
C SER A 184 6.95 -5.64 2.35
N ASP A 185 7.22 -5.60 3.65
CA ASP A 185 7.93 -4.49 4.26
C ASP A 185 9.37 -4.54 3.74
N LYS A 186 9.66 -3.76 2.69
CA LYS A 186 11.03 -3.56 2.18
C LYS A 186 12.00 -2.96 3.21
N ASN A 187 11.54 -2.66 4.43
CA ASN A 187 12.29 -1.92 5.44
C ASN A 187 12.93 -2.78 6.54
N ASN A 188 12.84 -4.12 6.52
CA ASN A 188 13.29 -4.90 7.68
C ASN A 188 14.32 -6.02 7.43
N PHE A 189 14.83 -6.18 6.21
CA PHE A 189 15.93 -7.14 5.95
C PHE A 189 17.34 -6.53 6.00
N ASP A 190 17.47 -5.20 5.90
CA ASP A 190 18.78 -4.55 5.84
C ASP A 190 19.41 -4.24 7.22
N ASN A 191 18.65 -4.35 8.32
CA ASN A 191 19.17 -4.11 9.68
C ASN A 191 19.67 -5.39 10.40
N LEU A 192 19.67 -6.54 9.73
CA LEU A 192 20.28 -7.78 10.27
C LEU A 192 21.60 -8.16 9.60
N ARG A 193 22.16 -7.28 8.77
CA ARG A 193 23.50 -7.43 8.20
C ARG A 193 24.32 -6.17 8.42
N SER A 194 24.87 -6.02 9.61
CA SER A 194 26.08 -5.24 9.87
C SER A 194 26.84 -5.85 11.05
N PRO A 195 28.17 -5.80 11.02
CA PRO A 195 29.10 -6.87 11.42
C PRO A 195 29.23 -7.12 12.93
#